data_AF-A0A7Y5S8P9-F1
#
_entry.id   AF-A0A7Y5S8P9-F1
#
_cell.length_a   1.000
_cell.length_b   1.000
_cell.length_c   1.000
_cell.angle_alpha   90.00
_cell.angle_beta   90.00
_cell.angle_gamma   90.00
#
_symmetry.space_group_name_H-M   'P 1'
#
loop_
_entity.id
_entity.type
_entity.pdbx_description
1 polymer ?
#
loop_
_entity_poly.entity_id
_entity_poly.type
_entity_poly.pdbx_seq_one_letter_code
_entity_poly.pdbx_strand_id
1 'polypeptide(L)'
;MHSRNTNIVGSRRAFGAVPALGALLVVGLLAGCYDPLLVPDEERSQFDRYDAIRDQRAPSYVEDEFGRRQPNLRARLLEKQ
;
A
#
# COMPACT_ATOMS: atom_id res chain seq x y z
N MET A 1 1.78 21.51 58.94
CA MET A 1 3.13 21.24 58.37
C MET A 1 2.95 20.62 57.00
N HIS A 2 3.57 21.23 56.00
CA HIS A 2 3.29 21.10 54.57
C HIS A 2 4.54 20.51 53.93
N SER A 3 4.53 19.24 53.50
CA SER A 3 5.66 18.64 52.78
C SER A 3 5.20 18.20 51.40
N ARG A 4 5.57 19.00 50.39
CA ARG A 4 5.38 18.71 48.97
C ARG A 4 6.53 17.82 48.52
N ASN A 5 6.25 16.58 48.16
CA ASN A 5 7.19 15.74 47.43
C ASN A 5 7.19 16.13 45.95
N THR A 6 8.10 17.04 45.57
CA THR A 6 8.40 17.34 44.17
C THR A 6 9.41 16.32 43.64
N ASN A 7 8.92 15.24 43.04
CA ASN A 7 9.78 14.36 42.25
C ASN A 7 10.12 15.07 40.93
N ILE A 8 11.33 15.62 40.92
CA ILE A 8 12.11 16.06 39.76
C ILE A 8 11.98 15.06 38.59
N VAL A 9 11.18 15.42 37.59
CA VAL A 9 11.14 14.74 36.30
C VAL A 9 12.50 14.97 35.63
N GLY A 10 13.38 13.97 35.75
CA GLY A 10 14.67 13.94 35.09
C GLY A 10 14.48 14.00 33.58
N SER A 11 14.82 15.16 33.00
CA SER A 11 14.95 15.38 31.56
C SER A 11 15.95 14.37 30.99
N ARG A 12 15.43 13.25 30.46
CA ARG A 12 16.19 12.32 29.64
C ARG A 12 16.43 12.99 28.30
N ARG A 13 17.59 13.63 28.23
CA ARG A 13 18.23 14.24 27.06
C ARG A 13 17.89 13.47 25.78
N ALA A 14 17.52 14.24 24.75
CA ALA A 14 17.14 13.86 23.40
C ALA A 14 18.26 13.15 22.60
N PHE A 15 18.86 12.08 23.14
CA PHE A 15 19.87 11.26 22.46
C PHE A 15 19.27 10.13 21.61
N GLY A 16 17.94 9.93 21.66
CA GLY A 16 17.24 8.91 20.86
C GLY A 16 16.79 9.36 19.47
N ALA A 17 16.81 10.66 19.17
CA ALA A 17 16.23 11.19 17.93
C ALA A 17 17.10 10.90 16.68
N VAL A 18 18.43 10.94 16.82
CA VAL A 18 19.38 10.73 15.72
C VAL A 18 19.38 9.29 15.19
N PRO A 19 19.49 8.23 16.02
CA PRO A 19 19.46 6.86 15.52
C PRO A 19 18.09 6.46 14.97
N ALA A 20 16.99 7.02 15.52
CA ALA A 20 15.65 6.76 15.04
C ALA A 20 15.41 7.32 13.62
N LEU A 21 15.92 8.52 13.33
CA LEU A 21 15.82 9.12 11.99
C LEU A 21 16.63 8.33 10.95
N GLY A 22 17.83 7.88 11.34
CA GLY A 22 18.67 7.02 10.50
C GLY A 22 18.00 5.67 10.18
N ALA A 23 17.40 5.02 11.18
CA ALA A 23 16.66 3.77 10.97
C ALA A 23 15.45 3.96 10.03
N LEU A 24 14.72 5.08 10.15
CA LEU A 24 13.58 5.37 9.29
C LEU A 24 14.00 5.57 7.82
N LEU A 25 15.12 6.27 7.59
CA LEU A 25 15.71 6.47 6.27
C LEU A 25 16.16 5.15 5.63
N VAL A 26 16.80 4.27 6.40
CA VAL A 26 17.22 2.94 5.92
C VAL A 26 16.01 2.08 5.55
N VAL A 27 14.95 2.08 6.35
CA VAL A 27 13.70 1.37 6.02
C VAL A 27 13.03 1.97 4.78
N GLY A 28 13.04 3.29 4.63
CA GLY A 28 12.53 3.97 3.44
C GLY A 28 13.30 3.65 2.16
N LEU A 29 14.62 3.47 2.24
CA LEU A 29 15.46 3.05 1.11
C LEU A 29 15.25 1.57 0.73
N LEU A 30 14.91 0.72 1.71
CA LEU A 30 14.54 -0.68 1.48
C LEU A 30 13.09 -0.83 1.01
N ALA A 31 12.23 0.15 1.27
CA ALA A 31 10.90 0.28 0.69
C ALA A 31 11.04 0.79 -0.76
N GLY A 32 11.32 -0.13 -1.68
CA GLY A 32 11.38 0.20 -3.11
C GLY A 32 10.10 0.85 -3.63
N CYS A 33 10.19 1.55 -4.76
CA CYS A 33 9.03 2.09 -5.44
C CYS A 33 8.10 0.94 -5.87
N TYR A 34 6.86 0.96 -5.39
CA TYR A 34 5.82 0.02 -5.80
C TYR A 34 5.01 0.65 -6.92
N ASP A 35 5.17 0.13 -8.13
CA ASP A 35 4.29 0.42 -9.26
C ASP A 35 3.26 -0.71 -9.39
N PRO A 36 1.97 -0.47 -9.12
CA PRO A 36 0.96 -1.51 -9.17
C PRO A 36 0.79 -2.02 -10.61
N LEU A 37 1.17 -3.28 -10.84
CA LEU A 37 1.08 -3.92 -12.16
C LEU A 37 -0.32 -3.88 -12.79
N LEU A 38 -1.38 -3.80 -11.99
CA LEU A 38 -2.77 -3.78 -12.45
C LEU A 38 -3.52 -2.55 -11.91
N VAL A 39 -3.43 -1.43 -12.62
CA VAL A 39 -4.19 -0.22 -12.28
C VAL A 39 -5.67 -0.42 -12.68
N PRO A 40 -6.65 -0.01 -11.84
CA PRO A 40 -8.08 -0.18 -12.15
C PRO A 40 -8.55 0.55 -13.41
N ASP A 41 -8.07 1.78 -13.60
CA ASP A 41 -8.52 2.70 -14.64
C ASP A 41 -7.59 2.75 -15.86
N GLU A 42 -6.64 1.83 -15.94
CA GLU A 42 -5.74 1.72 -17.08
C GLU A 42 -6.39 0.94 -18.22
N GLU A 43 -6.34 1.53 -19.41
CA GLU A 43 -6.97 1.01 -20.62
C GLU A 43 -6.24 -0.26 -21.09
N ARG A 44 -6.96 -1.39 -21.13
CA ARG A 44 -6.36 -2.71 -21.39
C ARG A 44 -6.32 -3.09 -22.86
N SER A 45 -7.30 -2.59 -23.61
CA SER A 45 -7.48 -2.90 -25.03
C SER A 45 -8.31 -1.80 -25.67
N GLN A 46 -8.35 -1.79 -27.01
CA GLN A 46 -9.19 -0.86 -27.78
C GLN A 46 -10.70 -1.03 -27.49
N PHE A 47 -11.10 -2.15 -26.88
CA PHE A 47 -12.50 -2.44 -26.54
C PHE A 47 -12.86 -2.02 -25.12
N ASP A 48 -11.88 -1.65 -24.30
CA ASP A 48 -12.13 -1.41 -22.87
C ASP A 48 -13.04 -0.19 -22.64
N ARG A 49 -12.98 0.82 -23.52
CA ARG A 49 -13.95 1.93 -23.53
C ARG A 49 -15.37 1.46 -23.85
N TYR A 50 -15.52 0.49 -24.77
CA TYR A 50 -16.81 -0.07 -25.12
C TYR A 50 -17.40 -0.88 -23.95
N ASP A 51 -16.57 -1.68 -23.29
CA ASP A 51 -16.97 -2.48 -22.13
C ASP A 51 -17.38 -1.59 -20.94
N ALA A 52 -16.65 -0.51 -20.71
CA ALA A 52 -16.96 0.45 -19.64
C ALA A 52 -18.34 1.11 -19.80
N ILE A 53 -18.71 1.50 -21.02
CA ILE A 53 -20.02 2.13 -21.30
C ILE A 53 -21.17 1.15 -21.05
N ARG A 54 -20.91 -0.15 -21.15
CA ARG A 54 -21.89 -1.22 -20.96
C ARG A 54 -21.85 -1.86 -19.57
N ASP A 55 -21.02 -1.32 -18.67
CA ASP A 55 -20.76 -1.89 -17.34
C ASP A 55 -20.27 -3.35 -17.39
N GLN A 56 -19.52 -3.69 -18.43
CA GLN A 56 -18.94 -5.03 -18.67
C GLN A 56 -17.44 -5.09 -18.37
N ARG A 57 -16.88 -4.01 -17.80
CA ARG A 57 -15.46 -3.95 -17.46
C ARG A 57 -15.16 -4.92 -16.32
N ALA A 58 -14.34 -5.93 -16.61
CA ALA A 58 -13.94 -6.92 -15.62
C ALA A 58 -13.13 -6.29 -14.46
N PRO A 59 -13.32 -6.71 -13.20
CA PRO A 59 -12.58 -6.18 -12.07
C PRO A 59 -11.09 -6.58 -12.12
N SER A 60 -10.20 -5.74 -11.60
CA SER A 60 -8.75 -6.01 -11.55
C SER A 60 -8.36 -7.17 -10.65
N TYR A 61 -9.19 -7.46 -9.64
CA TYR A 61 -8.98 -8.54 -8.69
C TYR A 61 -10.28 -9.31 -8.50
N VAL A 62 -10.14 -10.61 -8.23
CA VAL A 62 -11.21 -11.53 -7.89
C VAL A 62 -10.82 -12.29 -6.62
N GLU A 63 -11.80 -12.76 -5.86
CA GLU A 63 -11.53 -13.67 -4.75
C GLU A 63 -11.38 -15.10 -5.28
N ASP A 64 -10.43 -15.84 -4.71
CA ASP A 64 -10.30 -17.27 -4.93
C ASP A 64 -11.23 -18.08 -4.02
N GLU A 65 -11.23 -19.40 -4.20
CA GLU A 65 -12.03 -20.35 -3.41
C GLU A 65 -11.69 -20.35 -1.91
N PHE A 66 -10.59 -19.70 -1.51
CA PHE A 66 -10.14 -19.56 -0.12
C PHE A 66 -10.36 -18.15 0.41
N GLY A 67 -11.09 -17.29 -0.32
CA GLY A 67 -11.35 -15.89 0.04
C GLY A 67 -10.12 -14.98 -0.07
N ARG A 68 -9.06 -15.40 -0.78
CA ARG A 68 -7.87 -14.56 -1.00
C ARG A 68 -8.05 -13.76 -2.28
N ARG A 69 -7.78 -12.45 -2.19
CA ARG A 69 -7.80 -11.54 -3.33
C ARG A 69 -6.64 -11.86 -4.29
N GLN A 70 -6.96 -12.26 -5.50
CA GLN A 70 -6.01 -12.56 -6.56
C GLN A 70 -6.19 -11.64 -7.78
N PRO A 71 -5.12 -11.36 -8.54
CA PRO A 71 -5.22 -10.58 -9.77
C PRO A 71 -6.05 -11.33 -10.82
N ASN A 72 -6.98 -10.63 -11.48
CA ASN A 72 -7.83 -11.22 -12.51
C ASN A 72 -7.12 -11.27 -13.88
N LEU A 73 -6.08 -12.10 -13.96
CA LEU A 73 -5.25 -12.17 -15.17
C LEU A 73 -6.03 -12.72 -16.38
N ARG A 74 -6.95 -13.66 -16.17
CA ARG A 74 -7.71 -14.29 -17.27
C ARG A 74 -8.55 -13.28 -18.03
N ALA A 75 -9.26 -12.40 -17.32
CA ALA A 75 -10.04 -11.35 -17.97
C ALA A 75 -9.20 -10.23 -18.61
N ARG A 76 -7.89 -10.19 -18.31
CA ARG A 76 -6.95 -9.23 -18.89
C ARG A 76 -6.15 -9.79 -20.06
N LEU A 77 -5.93 -11.10 -20.11
CA LEU A 77 -5.28 -11.74 -21.24
C LEU A 77 -6.29 -11.84 -22.38
N LEU A 78 -6.10 -11.02 -23.42
CA LEU A 78 -6.75 -11.25 -24.71
C LEU A 78 -6.30 -12.63 -25.19
N GLU A 79 -7.19 -13.61 -25.10
CA GLU A 79 -6.90 -14.97 -25.53
C GLU A 79 -6.59 -14.93 -27.03
N LYS A 80 -5.35 -15.29 -27.38
CA LYS A 80 -4.92 -15.40 -28.77
C LYS A 80 -5.64 -16.59 -29.37
N GLN A 81 -6.72 -16.33 -30.11
CA GLN A 81 -7.40 -17.34 -30.91
C GLN A 81 -6.51 -17.86 -32.03
#